data_AF-A0AA42X9Y2-F1
#
_entry.id   AF-A0AA42X9Y2-F1
#
_cell.length_a   1.000
_cell.length_b   1.000
_cell.length_c   1.000
_cell.angle_alpha   90.00
_cell.angle_beta   90.00
_cell.angle_gamma   90.00
#
_symmetry.space_group_name_H-M   'P 1'
#
loop_
_entity.id
_entity.type
_entity.pdbx_description
1 polymer ?
#
loop_
_entity_poly.entity_id
_entity_poly.type
_entity_poly.pdbx_seq_one_letter_code
_entity_poly.pdbx_strand_id
1 'polypeptide(L)'
;MVNQCVRGEFEFHEVKAWGHFAYNIGTPAFCASTAAKRLNAGERQAACTEMWKWRYVTIAGAKRDCTLPQWSSKCGGIIDRRQWEMATCQGHLQ
;
A
#
# COMPACT_ATOMS: atom_id res chain seq x y z
N MET A 1 -2.02 -14.16 1.02
CA MET A 1 -2.23 -12.88 0.30
C MET A 1 -0.95 -12.46 -0.41
N VAL A 2 0.10 -12.01 0.29
CA VAL A 2 1.34 -11.51 -0.35
C VAL A 2 2.15 -12.61 -1.07
N ASN A 3 2.39 -13.75 -0.41
CA ASN A 3 3.19 -14.87 -0.94
C ASN A 3 2.56 -15.60 -2.14
N GLN A 4 1.38 -15.20 -2.60
CA GLN A 4 0.75 -15.79 -3.78
C GLN A 4 1.43 -15.35 -5.08
N CYS A 5 2.08 -14.18 -5.09
CA CYS A 5 2.65 -13.59 -6.30
C CYS A 5 3.99 -12.87 -6.08
N VAL A 6 4.39 -12.68 -4.82
CA VAL A 6 5.69 -12.16 -4.46
C VAL A 6 6.49 -13.25 -3.76
N ARG A 7 7.73 -13.48 -4.20
CA ARG A 7 8.65 -14.46 -3.62
C ARG A 7 9.90 -13.75 -3.10
N GLY A 8 10.41 -14.22 -1.98
CA GLY A 8 11.61 -13.68 -1.35
C GLY A 8 11.57 -13.82 0.17
N GLU A 9 12.71 -13.55 0.79
CA GLU A 9 12.80 -13.36 2.23
C GLU A 9 12.49 -11.90 2.55
N PHE A 10 11.61 -11.70 3.52
CA PHE A 10 11.16 -10.38 3.95
C PHE A 10 11.31 -10.26 5.44
N GLU A 11 11.66 -9.07 5.90
CA GLU A 11 11.71 -8.77 7.32
C GLU A 11 10.29 -8.69 7.89
N PHE A 12 10.15 -8.89 9.21
CA PHE A 12 8.83 -8.93 9.85
C PHE A 12 8.00 -7.67 9.58
N HIS A 13 8.65 -6.50 9.59
CA HIS A 13 7.99 -5.22 9.33
C HIS A 13 7.46 -5.13 7.89
N GLU A 14 8.17 -5.69 6.92
CA GLU A 14 7.71 -5.75 5.52
C GLU A 14 6.51 -6.69 5.39
N VAL A 15 6.58 -7.89 5.96
CA VAL A 15 5.47 -8.85 5.96
C VAL A 15 4.21 -8.23 6.58
N LYS A 16 4.37 -7.53 7.70
CA LYS A 16 3.29 -6.80 8.37
C LYS A 16 2.68 -5.74 7.46
N ALA A 17 3.51 -4.85 6.89
CA ALA A 17 3.04 -3.78 6.03
C ALA A 17 2.33 -4.30 4.76
N TRP A 18 2.95 -5.25 4.05
CA TRP A 18 2.39 -5.85 2.84
C TRP A 18 1.13 -6.66 3.12
N GLY A 19 1.05 -7.32 4.27
CA GLY A 19 -0.15 -8.03 4.72
C GLY A 19 -1.33 -7.08 4.90
N HIS A 20 -1.14 -5.97 5.63
CA HIS A 20 -2.15 -4.93 5.81
C HIS A 20 -2.58 -4.29 4.49
N PHE A 21 -1.61 -4.01 3.62
CA PHE A 21 -1.87 -3.39 2.32
C PHE A 21 -2.68 -4.31 1.41
N ALA A 22 -2.24 -5.57 1.22
CA ALA A 22 -2.91 -6.55 0.37
C ALA A 22 -4.31 -6.94 0.89
N TYR A 23 -4.51 -6.92 2.21
CA TYR A 23 -5.85 -7.08 2.80
C TYR A 23 -6.79 -5.94 2.40
N ASN A 24 -6.26 -4.70 2.36
CA ASN A 24 -7.07 -3.52 2.06
C ASN A 24 -7.43 -3.38 0.58
N ILE A 25 -6.46 -3.55 -0.30
CA ILE A 25 -6.67 -3.36 -1.75
C ILE A 25 -7.15 -4.64 -2.45
N GLY A 26 -7.06 -5.78 -1.77
CA GLY A 26 -7.34 -7.10 -2.31
C GLY A 26 -6.11 -7.74 -2.96
N THR A 27 -6.00 -9.06 -2.82
CA THR A 27 -4.84 -9.81 -3.35
C THR A 27 -4.69 -9.72 -4.87
N PRO A 28 -5.75 -9.83 -5.70
CA PRO A 28 -5.61 -9.68 -7.15
C PRO A 28 -5.04 -8.31 -7.55
N ALA A 29 -5.50 -7.24 -6.90
CA ALA A 29 -5.05 -5.88 -7.16
C ALA A 29 -3.59 -5.68 -6.72
N PHE A 30 -3.21 -6.25 -5.57
CA PHE A 30 -1.82 -6.27 -5.12
C PHE A 30 -0.91 -6.99 -6.13
N CYS A 31 -1.27 -8.20 -6.57
CA CYS A 31 -0.45 -8.99 -7.47
C CYS A 31 -0.27 -8.34 -8.86
N ALA A 32 -1.26 -7.58 -9.33
CA ALA A 32 -1.15 -6.83 -10.58
C ALA A 32 -0.40 -5.49 -10.45
N SER A 33 -0.08 -5.07 -9.22
CA SER A 33 0.49 -3.75 -8.95
C SER A 33 1.96 -3.62 -9.33
N THR A 34 2.41 -2.37 -9.53
CA THR A 34 3.84 -2.05 -9.64
C THR A 34 4.61 -2.43 -8.38
N ALA A 35 3.98 -2.37 -7.20
CA ALA A 35 4.61 -2.77 -5.94
C ALA A 35 5.06 -4.25 -5.98
N ALA A 36 4.18 -5.16 -6.41
CA ALA A 36 4.52 -6.59 -6.54
C ALA A 36 5.65 -6.83 -7.55
N LYS A 37 5.67 -6.07 -8.67
CA LYS A 37 6.77 -6.13 -9.64
C LYS A 37 8.11 -5.71 -9.03
N ARG A 38 8.12 -4.60 -8.29
CA ARG A 38 9.32 -4.10 -7.60
C ARG A 38 9.81 -5.05 -6.52
N LEU A 39 8.90 -5.65 -5.74
CA LEU A 39 9.26 -6.65 -4.73
C LEU A 39 9.94 -7.86 -5.36
N ASN A 40 9.39 -8.38 -6.47
CA ASN A 40 10.01 -9.49 -7.20
C ASN A 40 11.34 -9.12 -7.87
N ALA A 41 11.60 -7.83 -8.10
CA ALA A 41 12.88 -7.32 -8.58
C ALA A 41 13.89 -7.02 -7.44
N GLY A 42 13.52 -7.28 -6.18
CA GLY A 42 14.36 -6.97 -5.01
C GLY A 42 14.40 -5.49 -4.63
N GLU A 43 13.63 -4.63 -5.29
CA GLU A 43 13.59 -3.18 -5.07
C GLU A 43 12.71 -2.82 -3.85
N ARG A 44 13.04 -3.35 -2.67
CA ARG A 44 12.18 -3.32 -1.47
C ARG A 44 11.75 -1.89 -1.08
N GLN A 45 12.70 -0.97 -0.98
CA GLN A 45 12.42 0.42 -0.61
C GLN A 45 11.57 1.16 -1.65
N ALA A 46 11.85 0.95 -2.93
CA ALA A 46 11.05 1.54 -4.01
C ALA A 46 9.63 0.95 -4.00
N ALA A 47 9.48 -0.35 -3.72
CA ALA A 47 8.18 -0.98 -3.59
C ALA A 47 7.35 -0.33 -2.48
N CYS A 48 7.89 -0.09 -1.29
CA CYS A 48 7.15 0.55 -0.18
C CYS A 48 6.48 1.86 -0.62
N THR A 49 7.18 2.70 -1.39
CA THR A 49 6.63 3.99 -1.86
C THR A 49 5.43 3.87 -2.81
N GLU A 50 5.26 2.72 -3.47
CA GLU A 50 4.14 2.46 -4.37
C GLU A 50 2.79 2.40 -3.63
N MET A 51 2.78 2.14 -2.31
CA MET A 51 1.56 2.18 -1.50
C MET A 51 0.87 3.54 -1.57
N TRP A 52 1.62 4.64 -1.70
CA TRP A 52 1.06 6.00 -1.81
C TRP A 52 0.18 6.22 -3.05
N LYS A 53 0.37 5.43 -4.10
CA LYS A 53 -0.47 5.52 -5.31
C LYS A 53 -1.92 5.09 -5.04
N TRP A 54 -2.15 4.36 -3.95
CA TRP A 54 -3.46 3.86 -3.51
C TRP A 54 -4.15 4.82 -2.55
N ARG A 55 -4.06 6.12 -2.86
CA ARG A 55 -4.66 7.24 -2.13
C ARG A 55 -5.99 7.74 -2.72
N TYR A 56 -6.51 7.02 -3.73
CA TYR A 56 -7.72 7.42 -4.44
C TYR A 56 -8.89 6.52 -4.12
N VAL A 57 -10.07 7.11 -3.97
CA VAL A 57 -11.34 6.39 -3.73
C VAL A 57 -12.41 6.94 -4.67
N THR A 58 -13.34 6.09 -5.10
CA THR A 58 -14.49 6.51 -5.91
C THR A 58 -15.60 7.05 -5.01
N ILE A 59 -15.95 8.32 -5.16
CA ILE A 59 -17.02 8.98 -4.41
C ILE A 59 -17.96 9.65 -5.42
N ALA A 60 -19.24 9.27 -5.38
CA ALA A 60 -20.27 9.72 -6.32
C ALA A 60 -19.85 9.52 -7.80
N GLY A 61 -19.36 8.31 -8.11
CA GLY A 61 -19.00 7.92 -9.48
C GLY A 61 -17.67 8.50 -10.01
N ALA A 62 -16.97 9.32 -9.23
CA ALA A 62 -15.72 9.95 -9.65
C ALA A 62 -14.55 9.56 -8.73
N LYS A 63 -13.37 9.36 -9.31
CA LYS A 63 -12.14 9.09 -8.57
C LYS A 63 -11.68 10.37 -7.86
N ARG A 64 -11.57 10.31 -6.53
CA ARG A 64 -11.16 11.43 -5.67
C ARG A 64 -9.81 11.14 -5.06
N ASP A 65 -8.96 12.16 -4.99
CA ASP A 65 -7.69 12.09 -4.26
C ASP A 65 -7.96 12.41 -2.79
N CYS A 66 -7.70 11.43 -1.91
CA CYS A 66 -7.97 11.54 -0.48
C CYS A 66 -6.96 12.42 0.26
N THR A 67 -5.90 12.89 -0.41
CA THR A 67 -4.98 13.88 0.15
C THR A 67 -5.55 15.28 0.17
N LEU A 68 -6.58 15.55 -0.63
CA LEU A 68 -7.14 16.89 -0.75
C LEU A 68 -8.06 17.20 0.44
N PRO A 69 -7.96 18.39 1.07
CA PRO A 69 -8.70 18.71 2.31
C PRO A 69 -10.22 18.52 2.22
N GLN A 70 -10.82 18.78 1.06
CA GLN A 70 -12.25 18.61 0.83
C GLN A 70 -12.74 17.16 0.91
N TRP A 71 -11.85 16.17 0.84
CA TRP A 71 -12.18 14.74 0.95
C TRP A 71 -11.73 14.11 2.26
N SER A 72 -11.06 14.87 3.14
CA SER A 72 -10.51 14.40 4.42
C SER A 72 -11.55 13.70 5.30
N SER A 73 -12.76 14.27 5.43
CA SER A 73 -13.84 13.68 6.22
C SER A 73 -14.45 12.41 5.64
N LYS A 74 -14.24 12.15 4.33
CA LYS A 74 -14.80 10.97 3.65
C LYS A 74 -13.80 9.85 3.47
N CYS A 75 -12.53 10.17 3.20
CA CYS A 75 -11.51 9.16 2.94
C CYS A 75 -10.12 9.50 3.48
N GLY A 76 -10.02 10.45 4.42
CA GLY A 76 -8.75 10.81 5.08
C GLY A 76 -8.06 9.60 5.72
N GLY A 77 -8.80 8.67 6.32
CA GLY A 77 -8.24 7.46 6.91
C GLY A 77 -7.48 6.55 5.92
N ILE A 78 -7.71 6.67 4.61
CA ILE A 78 -6.88 5.99 3.61
C ILE A 78 -5.45 6.54 3.62
N ILE A 79 -5.29 7.85 3.79
CA ILE A 79 -3.99 8.51 3.82
C ILE A 79 -3.21 8.07 5.05
N ASP A 80 -3.83 8.13 6.22
CA ASP A 80 -3.22 7.70 7.48
C ASP A 80 -2.77 6.23 7.39
N ARG A 81 -3.62 5.38 6.78
CA ARG A 81 -3.28 3.98 6.52
C ARG A 81 -2.06 3.85 5.59
N ARG A 82 -2.00 4.57 4.46
CA ARG A 82 -0.84 4.48 3.56
C ARG A 82 0.44 4.98 4.22
N GLN A 83 0.36 6.04 5.02
CA GLN A 83 1.51 6.53 5.76
C GLN A 83 2.02 5.49 6.76
N TRP A 84 1.13 4.86 7.52
CA TRP A 84 1.49 3.80 8.46
C TRP A 84 2.07 2.56 7.75
N GLU A 85 1.45 2.12 6.65
CA GLU A 85 1.92 0.97 5.88
C GLU A 85 3.32 1.26 5.29
N MET A 86 3.55 2.46 4.74
CA MET A 86 4.86 2.86 4.21
C MET A 86 5.91 2.95 5.31
N ALA A 87 5.62 3.62 6.43
CA ALA A 87 6.55 3.75 7.54
C ALA A 87 6.94 2.38 8.10
N THR A 88 5.96 1.49 8.28
CA THR A 88 6.19 0.10 8.70
C THR A 88 7.03 -0.65 7.66
N CYS A 89 6.72 -0.54 6.38
CA CYS A 89 7.46 -1.20 5.29
C CYS A 89 8.93 -0.75 5.25
N GLN A 90 9.19 0.53 5.50
CA GLN A 90 10.53 1.12 5.50
C GLN A 90 11.31 0.86 6.80
N GLY A 91 10.70 0.24 7.82
CA GLY A 91 11.34 -0.03 9.11
C GLY A 91 11.28 1.15 10.10
N HIS A 92 10.55 2.22 9.78
CA HIS A 92 10.30 3.35 10.68
C HIS A 92 9.15 3.05 11.66
N LEU A 93 9.24 1.92 12.35
CA LEU A 93 8.25 1.50 13.35
C LEU A 93 8.18 2.54 14.48
N GLN A 94 7.00 3.12 14.68
CA GLN A 94 6.63 3.85 15.90
C GLN A 94 6.12 2.88 16.97
#